data_AF-A0A965LFI2-F1
#
_entry.id   AF-A0A965LFI2-F1
#
_cell.length_a   1.000
_cell.length_b   1.000
_cell.length_c   1.000
_cell.angle_alpha   90.00
_cell.angle_beta   90.00
_cell.angle_gamma   90.00
#
_symmetry.space_group_name_H-M   'P 1'
#
loop_
_entity.id
_entity.type
_entity.pdbx_description
1 polymer ?
#
loop_
_entity_poly.entity_id
_entity_poly.type
_entity_poly.pdbx_seq_one_letter_code
_entity_poly.pdbx_strand_id
1 'polypeptide(L)'
;MPRTKIDCNREIVEGAQGFPATVALWNEYHDLIRMAKSNVTSTYGRGLLVDLHGHGHTIQRCELGYNLSGSALNLGSFSTSQKNALSIRELTQRTRVSLEEILRGPSSLGGLLQVRGFPAVPSPQYPAPGADEYFSGGYIVETHGTMESNPGQINAIQIECNFTGVRDTLDNRAAFAAQLVDSLDEFFSTHLGMRLASLAAPPALSRSADQILAEDNPLSLSLSVDDPAAVLAATAESSPFLDTASLQTGGSGTQRLLTVTPLTNAFGPNTRVTLTASNPAGGVAVEWFYLQVNPVNDPPVFSAPSNPTINPGFVLILPNPATDVEKDTLTYQMLSGLPTNATFQASNGTVTWRPTIAQAGQSYPMVIRVTDSGTNPLTATVTNTVKVLAAEIPALSTLWSNRVTGSNTVPQLQISIQGQNGPDYIVSASTNLTDWTTLSTNTPGSFPFVWTDTNAGQFPRRFYQVRLGP
;
A
#
# COMPACT_ATOMS: atom_id res chain seq x y z
N MET A 1 21.30 -16.73 -14.45
CA MET A 1 19.97 -16.81 -13.80
C MET A 1 19.55 -15.40 -13.38
N PRO A 2 18.28 -15.01 -13.47
CA PRO A 2 17.83 -13.73 -12.92
C PRO A 2 18.05 -13.69 -11.40
N ARG A 3 18.42 -12.54 -10.84
CA ARG A 3 18.57 -12.36 -9.40
C ARG A 3 17.19 -12.33 -8.75
N THR A 4 17.05 -12.91 -7.56
CA THR A 4 15.82 -12.83 -6.77
C THR A 4 15.69 -11.53 -5.99
N LYS A 5 16.79 -10.76 -5.88
CA LYS A 5 16.87 -9.48 -5.17
C LYS A 5 17.71 -8.48 -5.97
N ILE A 6 17.42 -7.20 -5.80
CA ILE A 6 18.28 -6.12 -6.28
C ILE A 6 19.66 -6.19 -5.61
N ASP A 7 20.71 -5.89 -6.38
CA ASP A 7 22.07 -5.75 -5.87
C ASP A 7 22.61 -4.34 -6.18
N CYS A 8 22.64 -3.47 -5.18
CA CYS A 8 23.12 -2.10 -5.34
C CYS A 8 24.65 -2.00 -5.35
N ASN A 9 25.40 -3.07 -5.02
CA ASN A 9 26.86 -3.09 -5.23
C ASN A 9 27.24 -3.64 -6.61
N ARG A 10 26.38 -3.41 -7.61
CA ARG A 10 26.59 -3.72 -9.03
C ARG A 10 26.09 -2.59 -9.90
N GLU A 11 26.67 -2.50 -11.11
CA GLU A 11 26.20 -1.59 -12.15
C GLU A 11 24.73 -1.87 -12.47
N ILE A 12 23.96 -0.82 -12.78
CA ILE A 12 22.48 -0.86 -12.83
C ILE A 12 21.93 -1.97 -13.74
N VAL A 13 22.60 -2.29 -14.86
CA VAL A 13 22.20 -3.35 -15.78
C VAL A 13 22.27 -4.72 -15.08
N GLU A 14 23.33 -4.98 -14.32
CA GLU A 14 23.50 -6.22 -13.58
C GLU A 14 22.67 -6.25 -12.29
N GLY A 15 22.65 -5.14 -11.55
CA GLY A 15 22.06 -5.01 -10.23
C GLY A 15 20.54 -4.92 -10.22
N ALA A 16 19.96 -4.20 -11.18
CA ALA A 16 18.51 -3.98 -11.28
C ALA A 16 17.83 -4.82 -12.36
N GLN A 17 18.58 -5.37 -13.33
CA GLN A 17 18.09 -6.23 -14.42
C GLN A 17 16.94 -5.63 -15.25
N GLY A 18 16.82 -4.30 -15.28
CA GLY A 18 15.87 -3.55 -16.13
C GLY A 18 14.42 -3.49 -15.63
N PHE A 19 14.07 -4.03 -14.46
CA PHE A 19 12.71 -3.92 -13.93
C PHE A 19 12.45 -2.52 -13.35
N PRO A 20 11.31 -1.86 -13.64
CA PRO A 20 11.07 -0.48 -13.20
C PRO A 20 11.20 -0.27 -11.67
N ALA A 21 10.67 -1.18 -10.86
CA ALA A 21 10.71 -1.07 -9.40
C ALA A 21 12.13 -1.21 -8.83
N THR A 22 12.95 -2.14 -9.37
CA THR A 22 14.34 -2.30 -8.94
C THR A 22 15.21 -1.17 -9.46
N VAL A 23 14.97 -0.67 -10.68
CA VAL A 23 15.67 0.52 -11.19
C VAL A 23 15.41 1.74 -10.30
N ALA A 24 14.17 1.94 -9.84
CA ALA A 24 13.83 3.02 -8.91
C ALA A 24 14.59 2.89 -7.58
N LEU A 25 14.57 1.70 -6.95
CA LEU A 25 15.28 1.43 -5.70
C LEU A 25 16.81 1.56 -5.84
N TRP A 26 17.37 1.12 -6.97
CA TRP A 26 18.78 1.29 -7.27
C TRP A 26 19.14 2.78 -7.33
N ASN A 27 18.36 3.57 -8.07
CA ASN A 27 18.59 5.01 -8.18
C ASN A 27 18.49 5.69 -6.81
N GLU A 28 17.45 5.39 -6.03
CA GLU A 28 17.27 5.93 -4.68
C GLU A 28 18.49 5.63 -3.77
N TYR A 29 18.96 4.38 -3.77
CA TYR A 29 20.14 3.99 -3.01
C TYR A 29 21.38 4.80 -3.40
N HIS A 30 21.66 4.93 -4.71
CA HIS A 30 22.82 5.68 -5.19
C HIS A 30 22.66 7.20 -5.02
N ASP A 31 21.44 7.74 -5.13
CA ASP A 31 21.11 9.15 -4.90
C ASP A 31 21.39 9.54 -3.44
N LEU A 32 21.02 8.69 -2.48
CA LEU A 32 21.33 8.90 -1.06
C LEU A 32 22.83 8.98 -0.81
N ILE A 33 23.63 8.10 -1.43
CA ILE A 33 25.10 8.16 -1.33
C ILE A 33 25.61 9.47 -1.92
N ARG A 34 25.14 9.89 -3.11
CA ARG A 34 25.56 11.15 -3.73
C ARG A 34 25.18 12.37 -2.88
N MET A 35 24.00 12.36 -2.27
CA MET A 35 23.55 13.42 -1.37
C MET A 35 24.43 13.50 -0.11
N ALA A 36 24.71 12.36 0.54
CA ALA A 36 25.61 12.31 1.69
C ALA A 36 27.02 12.81 1.34
N LYS A 37 27.57 12.36 0.21
CA LYS A 37 28.87 12.84 -0.30
C LYS A 37 28.89 14.35 -0.53
N SER A 38 27.82 14.90 -1.13
CA SER A 38 27.68 16.34 -1.36
C SER A 38 27.64 17.12 -0.04
N ASN A 39 26.90 16.63 0.95
CA ASN A 39 26.84 17.23 2.29
C ASN A 39 28.21 17.22 2.98
N VAL A 40 28.91 16.08 2.94
CA VAL A 40 30.26 15.97 3.53
C VAL A 40 31.25 16.88 2.80
N THR A 41 31.22 16.91 1.48
CA THR A 41 32.13 17.73 0.67
C THR A 41 31.88 19.23 0.88
N SER A 42 30.62 19.67 0.91
CA SER A 42 30.29 21.08 1.16
C SER A 42 30.62 21.54 2.57
N THR A 43 30.52 20.64 3.56
CA THR A 43 30.78 20.98 4.97
C THR A 43 32.26 20.90 5.34
N TYR A 44 32.95 19.84 4.88
CA TYR A 44 34.31 19.50 5.35
C TYR A 44 35.35 19.51 4.24
N GLY A 45 34.94 19.68 2.98
CA GLY A 45 35.82 19.73 1.82
C GLY A 45 36.36 18.37 1.35
N ARG A 46 36.31 17.33 2.21
CA ARG A 46 36.76 15.95 1.93
C ARG A 46 36.15 14.96 2.92
N GLY A 47 36.26 13.66 2.62
CA GLY A 47 35.78 12.62 3.52
C GLY A 47 36.13 11.20 3.06
N LEU A 48 35.56 10.22 3.75
CA LEU A 48 35.69 8.79 3.47
C LEU A 48 34.30 8.14 3.41
N LEU A 49 34.06 7.35 2.39
CA LEU A 49 32.98 6.38 2.29
C LEU A 49 33.52 5.02 2.71
N VAL A 50 32.86 4.35 3.64
CA VAL A 50 33.19 2.99 4.07
C VAL A 50 32.10 2.04 3.56
N ASP A 51 32.48 1.12 2.68
CA ASP A 51 31.59 0.12 2.10
C ASP A 51 31.75 -1.20 2.87
N LEU A 52 30.81 -1.49 3.76
CA LEU A 52 30.88 -2.64 4.67
C LEU A 52 30.19 -3.86 4.05
N HIS A 53 30.96 -4.92 3.88
CA HIS A 53 30.51 -6.18 3.30
C HIS A 53 30.73 -7.36 4.25
N GLY A 54 29.92 -8.39 4.09
CA GLY A 54 30.21 -9.71 4.63
C GLY A 54 30.64 -10.64 3.51
N HIS A 55 31.59 -11.53 3.78
CA HIS A 55 31.91 -12.66 2.92
C HIS A 55 32.21 -13.91 3.75
N GLY A 56 32.67 -14.97 3.07
CA GLY A 56 32.94 -16.29 3.65
C GLY A 56 34.20 -16.94 3.10
N HIS A 57 35.25 -16.17 2.79
CA HIS A 57 36.55 -16.78 2.46
C HIS A 57 37.04 -17.63 3.65
N THR A 58 37.92 -18.58 3.41
CA THR A 58 38.36 -19.51 4.47
C THR A 58 39.28 -18.84 5.48
N ILE A 59 39.96 -17.75 5.12
CA ILE A 59 40.95 -17.08 5.96
C ILE A 59 40.27 -16.05 6.87
N GLN A 60 40.39 -16.26 8.18
CA GLN A 60 39.77 -15.44 9.20
C GLN A 60 40.52 -14.11 9.38
N ARG A 61 40.15 -13.13 8.56
CA ARG A 61 40.62 -11.74 8.59
C ARG A 61 39.61 -10.82 7.89
N CYS A 62 39.71 -9.52 8.12
CA CYS A 62 39.06 -8.52 7.29
C CYS A 62 39.88 -8.28 6.00
N GLU A 63 39.23 -7.98 4.88
CA GLU A 63 39.90 -7.56 3.65
C GLU A 63 39.54 -6.11 3.32
N LEU A 64 40.54 -5.26 3.09
CA LEU A 64 40.36 -3.83 2.85
C LEU A 64 40.57 -3.51 1.37
N GLY A 65 39.48 -3.28 0.64
CA GLY A 65 39.50 -2.99 -0.78
C GLY A 65 39.69 -1.51 -1.10
N TYR A 66 40.70 -1.20 -1.93
CA TYR A 66 41.08 0.16 -2.36
C TYR A 66 40.95 0.39 -3.87
N ASN A 67 40.16 -0.44 -4.56
CA ASN A 67 40.20 -0.63 -6.00
C ASN A 67 41.60 -1.00 -6.53
N LEU A 68 42.26 -1.91 -5.82
CA LEU A 68 43.61 -2.38 -6.15
C LEU A 68 43.64 -3.90 -6.02
N SER A 69 44.08 -4.61 -7.05
CA SER A 69 44.07 -6.08 -7.05
C SER A 69 45.06 -6.69 -6.06
N GLY A 70 44.78 -7.91 -5.60
CA GLY A 70 45.70 -8.67 -4.73
C GLY A 70 47.08 -8.87 -5.38
N SER A 71 47.10 -9.15 -6.69
CA SER A 71 48.34 -9.24 -7.45
C SER A 71 49.16 -7.95 -7.43
N ALA A 72 48.52 -6.78 -7.45
CA ALA A 72 49.21 -5.50 -7.34
C ALA A 72 49.80 -5.26 -5.95
N LEU A 73 49.07 -5.64 -4.89
CA LEU A 73 49.58 -5.59 -3.51
C LEU A 73 50.82 -6.46 -3.31
N ASN A 74 50.89 -7.61 -4.00
CA ASN A 74 52.02 -8.55 -3.93
C ASN A 74 53.32 -8.00 -4.56
N LEU A 75 53.24 -7.05 -5.50
CA LEU A 75 54.41 -6.56 -6.26
C LEU A 75 55.33 -5.61 -5.48
N GLY A 76 54.92 -5.17 -4.29
CA GLY A 76 55.74 -4.33 -3.41
C GLY A 76 55.93 -2.88 -3.87
N SER A 77 55.56 -2.54 -5.11
CA SER A 77 55.58 -1.21 -5.71
C SER A 77 54.38 -1.03 -6.64
N PHE A 78 53.95 0.21 -6.85
CA PHE A 78 52.74 0.54 -7.60
C PHE A 78 53.04 1.38 -8.85
N SER A 79 52.55 0.93 -10.00
CA SER A 79 52.63 1.67 -11.27
C SER A 79 51.78 2.93 -11.24
N THR A 80 52.03 3.87 -12.16
CA THR A 80 51.22 5.09 -12.30
C THR A 80 49.75 4.76 -12.55
N SER A 81 49.46 3.76 -13.39
CA SER A 81 48.09 3.34 -13.68
C SER A 81 47.40 2.79 -12.42
N GLN A 82 48.09 1.99 -11.61
CA GLN A 82 47.54 1.49 -10.34
C GLN A 82 47.26 2.63 -9.35
N LYS A 83 48.19 3.59 -9.24
CA LYS A 83 47.99 4.78 -8.38
C LYS A 83 46.79 5.63 -8.84
N ASN A 84 46.56 5.72 -10.15
CA ASN A 84 45.44 6.47 -10.72
C ASN A 84 44.08 5.77 -10.55
N ALA A 85 44.07 4.45 -10.36
CA ALA A 85 42.86 3.65 -10.19
C ALA A 85 42.43 3.46 -8.72
N LEU A 86 43.28 3.80 -7.75
CA LEU A 86 42.94 3.71 -6.32
C LEU A 86 41.70 4.53 -5.99
N SER A 87 40.76 3.98 -5.24
CA SER A 87 39.56 4.66 -4.73
C SER A 87 39.83 5.71 -3.64
N ILE A 88 41.10 5.80 -3.23
CA ILE A 88 41.64 6.73 -2.25
C ILE A 88 42.60 7.74 -2.90
N ARG A 89 42.52 7.95 -4.23
CA ARG A 89 43.49 8.76 -4.98
C ARG A 89 43.67 10.17 -4.39
N GLU A 90 42.59 10.83 -4.01
CA GLU A 90 42.65 12.18 -3.41
C GLU A 90 43.47 12.19 -2.11
N LEU A 91 43.33 11.16 -1.28
CA LEU A 91 44.13 10.99 -0.06
C LEU A 91 45.62 10.86 -0.40
N THR A 92 45.96 10.04 -1.40
CA THR A 92 47.36 9.82 -1.81
C THR A 92 48.05 11.09 -2.33
N GLN A 93 47.28 12.06 -2.83
CA GLN A 93 47.80 13.33 -3.35
C GLN A 93 48.05 14.37 -2.25
N ARG A 94 47.46 14.19 -1.06
CA ARG A 94 47.54 15.15 0.04
C ARG A 94 48.35 14.68 1.23
N THR A 95 48.44 13.37 1.43
CA THR A 95 49.16 12.80 2.56
C THR A 95 50.65 13.15 2.52
N ARG A 96 51.30 13.11 3.68
CA ARG A 96 52.76 13.24 3.82
C ARG A 96 53.47 11.90 3.95
N VAL A 97 52.71 10.81 3.99
CA VAL A 97 53.24 9.44 4.07
C VAL A 97 53.20 8.75 2.71
N SER A 98 53.93 7.64 2.57
CA SER A 98 53.91 6.87 1.33
C SER A 98 52.58 6.13 1.13
N LEU A 99 52.33 5.70 -0.11
CA LEU A 99 51.16 4.85 -0.40
C LEU A 99 51.23 3.53 0.37
N GLU A 100 52.42 2.97 0.57
CA GLU A 100 52.63 1.78 1.37
C GLU A 100 52.24 2.00 2.83
N GLU A 101 52.50 3.18 3.41
CA GLU A 101 52.06 3.51 4.76
C GLU A 101 50.54 3.57 4.86
N ILE A 102 49.86 4.17 3.88
CA ILE A 102 48.38 4.25 3.86
C ILE A 102 47.74 2.87 3.71
N LEU A 103 48.31 1.99 2.87
CA LEU A 103 47.72 0.68 2.58
C LEU A 103 48.04 -0.36 3.66
N ARG A 104 49.28 -0.38 4.16
CA ARG A 104 49.80 -1.50 4.98
C ARG A 104 50.78 -1.08 6.08
N GLY A 105 50.93 0.21 6.33
CA GLY A 105 51.75 0.70 7.43
C GLY A 105 51.05 0.58 8.79
N PRO A 106 51.76 0.85 9.90
CA PRO A 106 51.17 0.84 11.24
C PRO A 106 49.97 1.78 11.39
N SER A 107 49.95 2.90 10.64
CA SER A 107 48.83 3.83 10.63
C SER A 107 47.79 3.55 9.54
N SER A 108 47.94 2.48 8.74
CA SER A 108 46.91 2.06 7.79
C SER A 108 45.65 1.60 8.53
N LEU A 109 44.49 1.69 7.89
CA LEU A 109 43.24 1.19 8.49
C LEU A 109 43.38 -0.29 8.91
N GLY A 110 44.08 -1.10 8.11
CA GLY A 110 44.34 -2.49 8.44
C GLY A 110 45.29 -2.67 9.62
N GLY A 111 46.33 -1.85 9.76
CA GLY A 111 47.22 -1.85 10.92
C GLY A 111 46.51 -1.44 12.21
N LEU A 112 45.63 -0.45 12.13
CA LEU A 112 44.84 0.05 13.25
C LEU A 112 43.80 -0.97 13.73
N LEU A 113 43.15 -1.68 12.80
CA LEU A 113 42.25 -2.80 13.10
C LEU A 113 43.03 -3.98 13.72
N GLN A 114 44.20 -4.29 13.18
CA GLN A 114 45.05 -5.39 13.66
C GLN A 114 45.46 -5.18 15.12
N VAL A 115 45.87 -3.96 15.51
CA VAL A 115 46.21 -3.62 16.92
C VAL A 115 45.00 -3.77 17.85
N ARG A 116 43.79 -3.57 17.34
CA ARG A 116 42.52 -3.70 18.09
C ARG A 116 41.95 -5.11 18.07
N GLY A 117 42.73 -6.10 17.61
CA GLY A 117 42.35 -7.52 17.65
C GLY A 117 41.58 -8.01 16.43
N PHE A 118 41.51 -7.23 15.35
CA PHE A 118 40.85 -7.62 14.10
C PHE A 118 41.90 -7.76 12.99
N PRO A 119 42.40 -8.98 12.71
CA PRO A 119 43.35 -9.22 11.62
C PRO A 119 42.81 -8.67 10.31
N ALA A 120 43.63 -7.96 9.54
CA ALA A 120 43.21 -7.36 8.27
C ALA A 120 44.28 -7.50 7.18
N VAL A 121 43.88 -7.51 5.91
CA VAL A 121 44.78 -7.42 4.74
C VAL A 121 44.27 -6.32 3.79
N PRO A 122 45.13 -5.41 3.30
CA PRO A 122 46.52 -5.19 3.68
C PRO A 122 46.71 -4.59 5.10
N SER A 123 47.79 -4.97 5.79
CA SER A 123 48.22 -4.49 7.12
C SER A 123 49.73 -4.76 7.33
N PRO A 124 50.37 -4.27 8.41
CA PRO A 124 51.77 -4.58 8.69
C PRO A 124 52.07 -6.08 8.81
N GLN A 125 51.18 -6.85 9.44
CA GLN A 125 51.35 -8.30 9.58
C GLN A 125 50.98 -9.05 8.29
N TYR A 126 49.99 -8.54 7.55
CA TYR A 126 49.53 -9.13 6.29
C TYR A 126 49.60 -8.08 5.18
N PRO A 127 50.79 -7.76 4.64
CA PRO A 127 50.98 -6.63 3.71
C PRO A 127 50.34 -6.83 2.34
N ALA A 128 49.96 -8.07 2.00
CA ALA A 128 49.31 -8.46 0.76
C ALA A 128 48.65 -9.85 0.94
N PRO A 129 47.70 -10.26 0.07
CA PRO A 129 47.03 -11.55 0.18
C PRO A 129 47.88 -12.74 -0.31
N GLY A 130 49.00 -12.51 -0.99
CA GLY A 130 49.81 -13.60 -1.53
C GLY A 130 49.06 -14.36 -2.63
N ALA A 131 48.97 -15.68 -2.50
CA ALA A 131 48.21 -16.53 -3.42
C ALA A 131 46.71 -16.66 -3.05
N ASP A 132 46.30 -16.07 -1.93
CA ASP A 132 44.94 -16.18 -1.42
C ASP A 132 43.97 -15.29 -2.21
N GLU A 133 42.68 -15.63 -2.13
CA GLU A 133 41.60 -14.77 -2.60
C GLU A 133 41.58 -13.44 -1.83
N TYR A 134 41.15 -12.38 -2.51
CA TYR A 134 41.09 -11.03 -1.97
C TYR A 134 40.11 -10.17 -2.76
N PHE A 135 39.21 -9.50 -2.06
CA PHE A 135 38.32 -8.52 -2.64
C PHE A 135 38.98 -7.14 -2.70
N SER A 136 39.23 -6.68 -3.93
CA SER A 136 39.86 -5.38 -4.17
C SER A 136 38.98 -4.17 -3.93
N GLY A 137 37.68 -4.36 -3.71
CA GLY A 137 36.65 -3.32 -3.81
C GLY A 137 35.68 -3.63 -4.95
N GLY A 138 34.44 -3.17 -4.80
CA GLY A 138 33.34 -3.37 -5.76
C GLY A 138 32.83 -2.06 -6.36
N TYR A 139 31.65 -2.16 -6.96
CA TYR A 139 31.03 -1.08 -7.73
C TYR A 139 30.82 0.20 -6.91
N ILE A 140 30.49 0.09 -5.61
CA ILE A 140 30.32 1.25 -4.73
C ILE A 140 31.63 2.02 -4.58
N VAL A 141 32.73 1.32 -4.30
CA VAL A 141 34.04 1.95 -4.12
C VAL A 141 34.56 2.57 -5.42
N GLU A 142 34.36 1.90 -6.56
CA GLU A 142 34.70 2.44 -7.88
C GLU A 142 33.84 3.67 -8.24
N THR A 143 32.53 3.57 -8.08
CA THR A 143 31.60 4.63 -8.51
C THR A 143 31.63 5.84 -7.58
N HIS A 144 31.83 5.62 -6.28
CA HIS A 144 31.68 6.65 -5.27
C HIS A 144 32.99 7.06 -4.58
N GLY A 145 34.10 6.36 -4.78
CA GLY A 145 35.44 6.78 -4.36
C GLY A 145 36.09 7.80 -5.29
N THR A 146 37.32 8.22 -4.96
CA THR A 146 38.10 9.11 -5.83
C THR A 146 39.03 8.30 -6.71
N MET A 147 39.04 8.57 -8.02
CA MET A 147 39.96 7.96 -9.00
C MET A 147 40.33 9.00 -10.06
N GLU A 148 41.25 8.69 -10.98
CA GLU A 148 41.53 9.59 -12.12
C GLU A 148 40.30 9.78 -13.02
N SER A 149 39.54 8.71 -13.26
CA SER A 149 38.27 8.74 -14.00
C SER A 149 37.12 9.38 -13.21
N ASN A 150 37.28 9.52 -11.89
CA ASN A 150 36.27 10.08 -10.99
C ASN A 150 36.93 11.06 -10.01
N PRO A 151 37.33 12.25 -10.49
CA PRO A 151 37.96 13.25 -9.63
C PRO A 151 36.92 13.81 -8.66
N GLY A 152 37.08 13.51 -7.37
CA GLY A 152 36.22 13.98 -6.31
C GLY A 152 36.99 14.18 -5.01
N GLN A 153 36.27 14.48 -3.93
CA GLN A 153 36.85 14.74 -2.60
C GLN A 153 36.52 13.66 -1.56
N ILE A 154 35.72 12.65 -1.93
CA ILE A 154 35.32 11.56 -1.03
C ILE A 154 36.04 10.28 -1.43
N ASN A 155 37.03 9.89 -0.64
CA ASN A 155 37.74 8.62 -0.79
C ASN A 155 36.80 7.46 -0.43
N ALA A 156 37.05 6.24 -0.92
CA ALA A 156 36.26 5.07 -0.54
C ALA A 156 37.12 3.85 -0.22
N ILE A 157 36.73 3.08 0.80
CA ILE A 157 37.36 1.82 1.20
C ILE A 157 36.27 0.78 1.42
N GLN A 158 36.43 -0.41 0.84
CA GLN A 158 35.60 -1.57 1.16
C GLN A 158 36.20 -2.30 2.36
N ILE A 159 35.36 -2.75 3.30
CA ILE A 159 35.78 -3.65 4.37
C ILE A 159 34.94 -4.90 4.27
N GLU A 160 35.63 -5.99 3.99
CA GLU A 160 35.08 -7.33 3.93
C GLU A 160 35.25 -8.02 5.29
N CYS A 161 34.15 -8.23 6.00
CA CYS A 161 34.14 -8.64 7.41
C CYS A 161 34.06 -10.17 7.59
N ASN A 162 35.13 -10.91 7.29
CA ASN A 162 35.18 -12.38 7.37
C ASN A 162 35.93 -12.94 8.58
N PHE A 163 36.11 -12.13 9.62
CA PHE A 163 36.62 -12.60 10.89
C PHE A 163 35.49 -13.01 11.82
N THR A 164 35.54 -14.25 12.35
CA THR A 164 34.69 -14.70 13.45
C THR A 164 35.01 -13.85 14.68
N GLY A 165 34.04 -13.10 15.18
CA GLY A 165 34.27 -12.01 16.13
C GLY A 165 33.85 -10.63 15.60
N VAL A 166 33.42 -10.53 14.33
CA VAL A 166 32.94 -9.27 13.74
C VAL A 166 31.42 -9.25 13.58
N ARG A 167 30.85 -10.18 12.80
CA ARG A 167 29.44 -10.12 12.35
C ARG A 167 28.54 -11.25 12.86
N ASP A 168 29.12 -12.21 13.54
CA ASP A 168 28.52 -13.49 13.94
C ASP A 168 27.54 -13.35 15.12
N THR A 169 27.76 -12.41 16.03
CA THR A 169 26.83 -12.08 17.11
C THR A 169 26.51 -10.58 17.13
N LEU A 170 25.50 -10.17 17.92
CA LEU A 170 25.20 -8.75 18.10
C LEU A 170 26.28 -8.05 18.93
N ASP A 171 26.76 -8.70 19.99
CA ASP A 171 27.82 -8.17 20.85
C ASP A 171 29.13 -7.98 20.06
N ASN A 172 29.46 -8.94 19.19
CA ASN A 172 30.62 -8.85 18.30
C ASN A 172 30.49 -7.69 17.32
N ARG A 173 29.30 -7.45 16.76
CA ARG A 173 29.04 -6.29 15.89
C ARG A 173 29.22 -4.97 16.63
N ALA A 174 28.69 -4.87 17.85
CA ALA A 174 28.84 -3.67 18.68
C ALA A 174 30.32 -3.43 19.04
N ALA A 175 31.04 -4.47 19.44
CA ALA A 175 32.46 -4.40 19.76
C ALA A 175 33.31 -4.00 18.55
N PHE A 176 33.09 -4.63 17.38
CA PHE A 176 33.78 -4.26 16.15
C PHE A 176 33.45 -2.84 15.71
N ALA A 177 32.18 -2.42 15.77
CA ALA A 177 31.79 -1.07 15.40
C ALA A 177 32.51 -0.01 16.26
N ALA A 178 32.60 -0.23 17.57
CA ALA A 178 33.34 0.66 18.47
C ALA A 178 34.83 0.74 18.08
N GLN A 179 35.49 -0.42 17.88
CA GLN A 179 36.91 -0.46 17.52
C GLN A 179 37.19 0.04 16.10
N LEU A 180 36.24 -0.10 15.17
CA LEU A 180 36.32 0.48 13.83
C LEU A 180 36.23 2.00 13.89
N VAL A 181 35.34 2.57 14.71
CA VAL A 181 35.25 4.03 14.91
C VAL A 181 36.56 4.58 15.48
N ASP A 182 37.14 3.93 16.50
CA ASP A 182 38.44 4.32 17.06
C ASP A 182 39.57 4.24 16.02
N SER A 183 39.56 3.20 15.18
CA SER A 183 40.52 3.05 14.08
C SER A 183 40.35 4.15 13.04
N LEU A 184 39.11 4.50 12.71
CA LEU A 184 38.81 5.54 11.73
C LEU A 184 39.18 6.93 12.25
N ASP A 185 38.97 7.25 13.53
CA ASP A 185 39.40 8.55 14.08
C ASP A 185 40.93 8.72 14.01
N GLU A 186 41.68 7.67 14.37
CA GLU A 186 43.13 7.68 14.27
C GLU A 186 43.61 7.75 12.81
N PHE A 187 42.97 7.02 11.90
CA PHE A 187 43.23 7.09 10.47
C PHE A 187 42.95 8.49 9.91
N PHE A 188 41.82 9.10 10.26
CA PHE A 188 41.45 10.45 9.84
C PHE A 188 42.45 11.49 10.36
N SER A 189 42.85 11.37 11.63
CA SER A 189 43.82 12.30 12.21
C SER A 189 45.16 12.23 11.50
N THR A 190 45.59 11.01 11.16
CA THR A 190 46.91 10.77 10.58
C THR A 190 46.96 11.14 9.11
N HIS A 191 45.96 10.72 8.32
CA HIS A 191 46.02 10.79 6.87
C HIS A 191 45.17 11.92 6.28
N LEU A 192 44.08 12.30 6.93
CA LEU A 192 43.18 13.37 6.48
C LEU A 192 43.37 14.67 7.25
N GLY A 193 44.17 14.68 8.33
CA GLY A 193 44.33 15.84 9.20
C GLY A 193 43.00 16.32 9.79
N MET A 194 42.08 15.38 10.02
CA MET A 194 40.72 15.61 10.52
C MET A 194 40.51 14.73 11.76
N ARG A 195 39.68 15.16 12.70
CA ARG A 195 39.14 14.26 13.73
C ARG A 195 37.73 13.91 13.33
N LEU A 196 37.31 12.67 13.56
CA LEU A 196 35.89 12.40 13.63
C LEU A 196 35.38 13.15 14.86
N ALA A 197 34.32 13.95 14.71
CA ALA A 197 33.65 14.48 15.89
C ALA A 197 33.22 13.28 16.72
N SER A 198 33.62 13.21 18.00
CA SER A 198 33.03 12.23 18.90
C SER A 198 31.55 12.56 18.96
N LEU A 199 30.71 11.76 18.29
CA LEU A 199 29.30 11.74 18.64
C LEU A 199 29.27 11.44 20.13
N ALA A 200 28.49 12.20 20.91
CA ALA A 200 28.31 11.85 22.30
C ALA A 200 27.87 10.40 22.39
N ALA A 201 28.32 9.68 23.42
CA ALA A 201 27.92 8.29 23.62
C ALA A 201 26.39 8.19 23.49
N PRO A 202 25.87 7.34 22.59
CA PRO A 202 24.44 7.22 22.41
C PRO A 202 23.80 6.66 23.68
N PRO A 203 22.55 7.03 23.98
CA PRO A 203 21.83 6.40 25.08
C PRO A 203 21.57 4.92 24.77
N ALA A 204 21.59 4.03 25.76
CA ALA A 204 21.09 2.68 25.61
C ALA A 204 19.56 2.67 25.57
N LEU A 205 19.00 2.09 24.50
CA LEU A 205 17.57 1.89 24.31
C LEU A 205 17.24 0.41 24.42
N SER A 206 16.20 0.07 25.20
CA SER A 206 15.77 -1.32 25.38
C SER A 206 15.24 -1.94 24.09
N ARG A 207 15.67 -3.17 23.82
CA ARG A 207 15.16 -3.98 22.71
C ARG A 207 13.67 -4.31 22.89
N SER A 208 12.93 -4.30 21.79
CA SER A 208 11.52 -4.73 21.77
C SER A 208 11.37 -6.01 20.95
N ALA A 209 10.57 -6.95 21.44
CA ALA A 209 10.14 -8.08 20.62
C ALA A 209 9.10 -7.63 19.59
N ASP A 210 8.90 -8.42 18.54
CA ASP A 210 7.80 -8.20 17.60
C ASP A 210 6.45 -8.21 18.35
N GLN A 211 5.54 -7.35 17.88
CA GLN A 211 4.28 -7.06 18.54
C GLN A 211 3.10 -7.40 17.63
N ILE A 212 2.00 -7.80 18.25
CA ILE A 212 0.72 -8.06 17.58
C ILE A 212 -0.36 -7.34 18.37
N LEU A 213 -1.22 -6.57 17.70
CA LEU A 213 -2.43 -6.03 18.29
C LEU A 213 -3.64 -6.27 17.40
N ALA A 214 -4.83 -6.17 17.99
CA ALA A 214 -6.09 -6.06 17.29
C ALA A 214 -6.34 -4.58 16.98
N GLU A 215 -6.90 -4.25 15.80
CA GLU A 215 -7.02 -2.86 15.34
C GLU A 215 -7.81 -1.93 16.27
N ASP A 216 -8.80 -2.48 17.00
CA ASP A 216 -9.64 -1.75 17.96
C ASP A 216 -9.00 -1.54 19.35
N ASN A 217 -7.83 -2.13 19.59
CA ASN A 217 -7.20 -2.16 20.90
C ASN A 217 -5.80 -1.54 20.83
N PRO A 218 -5.61 -0.32 21.37
CA PRO A 218 -4.29 0.28 21.44
C PRO A 218 -3.28 -0.60 22.19
N LEU A 219 -2.06 -0.67 21.66
CA LEU A 219 -0.92 -1.33 22.31
C LEU A 219 -0.17 -0.32 23.18
N SER A 220 0.27 -0.74 24.36
CA SER A 220 1.15 0.04 25.24
C SER A 220 2.42 -0.76 25.54
N LEU A 221 3.56 -0.27 25.05
CA LEU A 221 4.86 -0.90 25.18
C LEU A 221 5.77 -0.09 26.12
N SER A 222 6.15 -0.68 27.24
CA SER A 222 7.15 -0.08 28.14
C SER A 222 8.56 -0.25 27.58
N LEU A 223 9.31 0.85 27.56
CA LEU A 223 10.65 0.96 27.03
C LEU A 223 11.57 1.55 28.10
N SER A 224 12.86 1.25 28.05
CA SER A 224 13.88 1.88 28.89
C SER A 224 14.89 2.62 28.02
N VAL A 225 15.18 3.87 28.38
CA VAL A 225 16.28 4.68 27.85
C VAL A 225 17.16 5.04 29.03
N ASP A 226 18.44 4.66 29.01
CA ASP A 226 19.33 4.86 30.17
C ASP A 226 19.70 6.33 30.43
N ASP A 227 19.47 7.20 29.46
CA ASP A 227 19.65 8.65 29.55
C ASP A 227 18.30 9.37 29.77
N PRO A 228 18.07 9.94 30.96
CA PRO A 228 16.86 10.71 31.24
C PRO A 228 16.64 11.94 30.37
N ALA A 229 17.72 12.52 29.83
CA ALA A 229 17.66 13.70 28.97
C ALA A 229 17.44 13.35 27.50
N ALA A 230 17.49 12.07 27.12
CA ALA A 230 17.25 11.65 25.75
C ALA A 230 15.77 11.80 25.35
N VAL A 231 15.58 12.33 24.14
CA VAL A 231 14.29 12.42 23.45
C VAL A 231 14.06 11.12 22.72
N LEU A 232 12.94 10.46 23.00
CA LEU A 232 12.49 9.28 22.26
C LEU A 232 11.52 9.71 21.16
N ALA A 233 11.75 9.22 19.95
CA ALA A 233 10.87 9.36 18.80
C ALA A 233 10.55 7.97 18.22
N ALA A 234 9.39 7.85 17.58
CA ALA A 234 8.96 6.63 16.90
C ALA A 234 8.48 6.96 15.49
N THR A 235 8.82 6.10 14.53
CA THR A 235 8.35 6.16 13.14
C THR A 235 7.95 4.77 12.68
N ALA A 236 7.08 4.70 11.66
CA ALA A 236 6.75 3.45 10.98
C ALA A 236 7.11 3.55 9.50
N GLU A 237 7.36 2.41 8.87
CA GLU A 237 7.30 2.31 7.42
C GLU A 237 5.90 2.74 6.93
N SER A 238 5.86 3.39 5.77
CA SER A 238 4.58 3.83 5.18
C SER A 238 3.67 2.63 4.95
N SER A 239 2.48 2.67 5.54
CA SER A 239 1.50 1.59 5.48
C SER A 239 0.08 2.17 5.45
N PRO A 240 -0.93 1.40 5.00
CA PRO A 240 -2.32 1.86 5.01
C PRO A 240 -2.99 1.82 6.39
N PHE A 241 -2.32 1.24 7.41
CA PHE A 241 -2.89 1.01 8.75
C PHE A 241 -2.17 1.74 9.89
N LEU A 242 -0.99 2.30 9.63
CA LEU A 242 -0.21 3.09 10.61
C LEU A 242 0.36 4.33 9.94
N ASP A 243 0.27 5.45 10.66
CA ASP A 243 0.99 6.67 10.36
C ASP A 243 1.82 7.14 11.57
N THR A 244 2.50 8.28 11.45
CA THR A 244 3.29 8.83 12.57
C THR A 244 2.42 9.24 13.76
N ALA A 245 1.15 9.60 13.55
CA ALA A 245 0.22 9.97 14.62
C ALA A 245 -0.29 8.74 15.40
N SER A 246 -0.29 7.56 14.76
CA SER A 246 -0.51 6.27 15.41
C SER A 246 0.54 5.93 16.47
N LEU A 247 1.72 6.57 16.44
CA LEU A 247 2.85 6.28 17.33
C LEU A 247 3.07 7.41 18.33
N GLN A 248 2.67 7.20 19.59
CA GLN A 248 2.80 8.20 20.63
C GLN A 248 3.81 7.78 21.68
N THR A 249 4.93 8.51 21.76
CA THR A 249 5.94 8.31 22.81
C THR A 249 5.60 9.14 24.04
N GLY A 250 5.74 8.54 25.23
CA GLY A 250 5.54 9.19 26.52
C GLY A 250 6.47 8.64 27.60
N GLY A 251 6.16 8.96 28.86
CA GLY A 251 7.00 8.62 30.02
C GLY A 251 8.07 9.68 30.34
N SER A 252 8.84 9.44 31.41
CA SER A 252 9.86 10.37 31.92
C SER A 252 10.98 9.62 32.67
N GLY A 253 12.12 10.26 32.90
CA GLY A 253 13.26 9.61 33.57
C GLY A 253 13.92 8.57 32.67
N THR A 254 14.16 7.34 33.14
CA THR A 254 14.66 6.26 32.27
C THR A 254 13.55 5.37 31.70
N GLN A 255 12.34 5.45 32.24
CA GLN A 255 11.20 4.68 31.75
C GLN A 255 10.42 5.48 30.71
N ARG A 256 10.11 4.83 29.59
CA ARG A 256 9.42 5.39 28.45
C ARG A 256 8.25 4.50 28.08
N LEU A 257 7.30 5.07 27.37
CA LEU A 257 6.12 4.38 26.88
C LEU A 257 6.00 4.66 25.38
N LEU A 258 5.72 3.63 24.60
CA LEU A 258 5.16 3.77 23.27
C LEU A 258 3.70 3.30 23.31
N THR A 259 2.79 4.20 22.99
CA THR A 259 1.39 3.85 22.70
C THR A 259 1.22 3.77 21.20
N VAL A 260 0.68 2.65 20.71
CA VAL A 260 0.36 2.46 19.30
C VAL A 260 -1.15 2.34 19.13
N THR A 261 -1.73 3.23 18.34
CA THR A 261 -3.15 3.23 17.96
C THR A 261 -3.25 3.17 16.43
N PRO A 262 -3.65 2.02 15.85
CA PRO A 262 -3.85 1.89 14.41
C PRO A 262 -4.86 2.90 13.88
N LEU A 263 -4.82 3.13 12.57
CA LEU A 263 -5.88 3.88 11.91
C LEU A 263 -7.21 3.13 12.04
N THR A 264 -8.31 3.87 12.16
CA THR A 264 -9.66 3.31 12.33
C THR A 264 -9.99 2.30 11.23
N ASN A 265 -10.36 1.08 11.62
CA ASN A 265 -10.74 -0.03 10.76
C ASN A 265 -9.65 -0.38 9.72
N ALA A 266 -8.38 -0.21 10.11
CA ALA A 266 -7.24 -0.54 9.28
C ALA A 266 -6.37 -1.59 9.95
N PHE A 267 -6.17 -2.69 9.23
CA PHE A 267 -5.34 -3.82 9.62
C PHE A 267 -4.35 -4.19 8.52
N GLY A 268 -3.35 -5.01 8.85
CA GLY A 268 -2.34 -5.41 7.88
C GLY A 268 -1.20 -6.28 8.41
N PRO A 269 -0.32 -6.72 7.50
CA PRO A 269 0.81 -7.58 7.82
C PRO A 269 1.88 -6.82 8.62
N ASN A 270 3.00 -7.49 8.91
CA ASN A 270 4.13 -6.89 9.61
C ASN A 270 4.62 -5.59 8.94
N THR A 271 4.61 -4.50 9.69
CA THR A 271 5.24 -3.20 9.36
C THR A 271 6.38 -2.94 10.34
N ARG A 272 7.50 -2.37 9.86
CA ARG A 272 8.62 -2.01 10.75
C ARG A 272 8.32 -0.72 11.51
N VAL A 273 8.37 -0.78 12.82
CA VAL A 273 8.38 0.40 13.71
C VAL A 273 9.81 0.65 14.16
N THR A 274 10.30 1.87 13.97
CA THR A 274 11.64 2.31 14.33
C THR A 274 11.56 3.28 15.50
N LEU A 275 12.33 3.02 16.55
CA LEU A 275 12.51 3.85 17.72
C LEU A 275 13.87 4.53 17.65
N THR A 276 13.90 5.84 17.91
CA THR A 276 15.13 6.64 17.92
C THR A 276 15.22 7.38 19.25
N ALA A 277 16.29 7.14 20.00
CA ALA A 277 16.61 7.88 21.22
C ALA A 277 17.80 8.80 20.96
N SER A 278 17.60 10.12 21.09
CA SER A 278 18.63 11.13 20.83
C SER A 278 18.91 11.94 22.09
N ASN A 279 20.17 11.98 22.54
CA ASN A 279 20.56 12.79 23.68
C ASN A 279 20.97 14.22 23.29
N PRO A 280 20.95 15.20 24.23
CA PRO A 280 21.28 16.60 23.95
C PRO A 280 22.73 16.82 23.48
N ALA A 281 23.61 15.85 23.76
CA ALA A 281 25.01 15.90 23.35
C ALA A 281 25.25 15.35 21.92
N GLY A 282 24.18 14.88 21.24
CA GLY A 282 24.20 14.45 19.84
C GLY A 282 24.36 12.96 19.61
N GLY A 283 24.36 12.14 20.67
CA GLY A 283 24.35 10.69 20.60
C GLY A 283 22.97 10.16 20.22
N VAL A 284 22.92 9.18 19.31
CA VAL A 284 21.68 8.60 18.78
C VAL A 284 21.73 7.08 18.84
N ALA A 285 20.71 6.47 19.46
CA ALA A 285 20.45 5.03 19.39
C ALA A 285 19.18 4.75 18.60
N VAL A 286 19.19 3.65 17.85
CA VAL A 286 18.07 3.21 17.03
C VAL A 286 17.77 1.75 17.34
N GLU A 287 16.50 1.45 17.55
CA GLU A 287 15.96 0.10 17.71
C GLU A 287 14.74 -0.06 16.81
N TRP A 288 14.35 -1.29 16.46
CA TRP A 288 13.15 -1.53 15.68
C TRP A 288 12.54 -2.89 15.99
N PHE A 289 11.25 -3.01 15.73
CA PHE A 289 10.49 -4.27 15.84
C PHE A 289 9.44 -4.34 14.72
N TYR A 290 8.94 -5.53 14.42
CA TYR A 290 7.79 -5.70 13.54
C TYR A 290 6.48 -5.60 14.31
N LEU A 291 5.50 -4.92 13.73
CA LEU A 291 4.16 -4.79 14.24
C LEU A 291 3.14 -5.39 13.27
N GLN A 292 2.35 -6.35 13.73
CA GLN A 292 1.19 -6.88 13.02
C GLN A 292 -0.10 -6.30 13.60
N VAL A 293 -1.01 -5.84 12.74
CA VAL A 293 -2.35 -5.39 13.14
C VAL A 293 -3.37 -6.38 12.60
N ASN A 294 -4.05 -7.09 13.49
CA ASN A 294 -5.06 -8.07 13.13
C ASN A 294 -6.44 -7.41 13.01
N PRO A 295 -7.25 -7.82 12.02
CA PRO A 295 -8.62 -7.35 11.88
C PRO A 295 -9.49 -7.75 13.07
N VAL A 296 -10.45 -6.91 13.41
CA VAL A 296 -11.57 -7.19 14.31
C VAL A 296 -12.85 -7.10 13.49
N ASN A 297 -13.79 -8.04 13.67
CA ASN A 297 -15.01 -8.05 12.87
C ASN A 297 -15.85 -6.79 13.16
N ASP A 298 -16.09 -5.97 12.13
CA ASP A 298 -16.98 -4.82 12.16
C ASP A 298 -18.34 -5.14 11.53
N PRO A 299 -19.43 -4.43 11.90
CA PRO A 299 -20.71 -4.63 11.24
C PRO A 299 -20.68 -4.10 9.79
N PRO A 300 -21.36 -4.77 8.85
CA PRO A 300 -21.51 -4.26 7.49
C PRO A 300 -22.27 -2.93 7.46
N VAL A 301 -22.01 -2.11 6.45
CA VAL A 301 -22.60 -0.77 6.30
C VAL A 301 -23.36 -0.66 4.97
N PHE A 302 -24.63 -0.27 5.02
CA PHE A 302 -25.41 0.04 3.81
C PHE A 302 -25.01 1.38 3.21
N SER A 303 -25.10 1.50 1.88
CA SER A 303 -25.15 2.81 1.24
C SER A 303 -26.37 3.61 1.68
N ALA A 304 -26.37 4.93 1.46
CA ALA A 304 -27.53 5.78 1.73
C ALA A 304 -28.83 5.22 1.10
N PRO A 305 -29.97 5.22 1.81
CA PRO A 305 -31.26 4.77 1.29
C PRO A 305 -31.70 5.57 0.05
N SER A 306 -32.29 4.91 -0.96
CA SER A 306 -32.67 5.55 -2.23
C SER A 306 -34.13 6.01 -2.29
N ASN A 307 -35.02 5.41 -1.49
CA ASN A 307 -36.45 5.74 -1.34
C ASN A 307 -37.18 6.20 -2.64
N PRO A 308 -37.27 5.34 -3.69
CA PRO A 308 -37.72 5.75 -5.01
C PRO A 308 -39.25 5.94 -5.09
N THR A 309 -39.67 6.72 -6.09
CA THR A 309 -41.07 6.85 -6.50
C THR A 309 -41.27 6.24 -7.89
N ILE A 310 -42.32 5.43 -8.09
CA ILE A 310 -42.57 4.70 -9.34
C ILE A 310 -44.06 4.67 -9.71
N ASN A 311 -44.39 4.68 -11.01
CA ASN A 311 -45.78 4.38 -11.44
C ASN A 311 -46.09 2.89 -11.26
N PRO A 312 -47.35 2.53 -11.00
CA PRO A 312 -47.76 1.13 -11.06
C PRO A 312 -47.52 0.55 -12.47
N GLY A 313 -47.18 -0.73 -12.54
CA GLY A 313 -46.92 -1.46 -13.78
C GLY A 313 -45.51 -1.30 -14.35
N PHE A 314 -44.65 -0.40 -13.85
CA PHE A 314 -43.23 -0.46 -14.15
C PHE A 314 -42.48 -1.47 -13.28
N VAL A 315 -41.46 -2.10 -13.86
CA VAL A 315 -40.55 -2.96 -13.10
C VAL A 315 -39.52 -2.09 -12.39
N LEU A 316 -39.55 -2.09 -11.07
CA LEU A 316 -38.52 -1.58 -10.19
C LEU A 316 -37.42 -2.62 -10.02
N ILE A 317 -36.17 -2.20 -10.14
CA ILE A 317 -34.99 -2.92 -9.66
C ILE A 317 -34.33 -2.03 -8.61
N LEU A 318 -34.47 -2.40 -7.34
CA LEU A 318 -33.98 -1.64 -6.20
C LEU A 318 -32.79 -2.39 -5.57
N PRO A 319 -31.54 -1.99 -5.85
CA PRO A 319 -30.37 -2.53 -5.17
C PRO A 319 -30.28 -1.98 -3.74
N ASN A 320 -29.76 -2.80 -2.81
CA ASN A 320 -29.50 -2.42 -1.43
C ASN A 320 -28.04 -2.74 -1.09
N PRO A 321 -27.06 -2.06 -1.72
CA PRO A 321 -25.66 -2.43 -1.58
C PRO A 321 -25.18 -2.12 -0.16
N ALA A 322 -24.36 -3.04 0.35
CA ALA A 322 -23.66 -2.88 1.61
C ALA A 322 -22.19 -3.28 1.40
N THR A 323 -21.33 -2.76 2.24
CA THR A 323 -19.89 -3.06 2.26
C THR A 323 -19.48 -3.43 3.66
N ASP A 324 -18.37 -4.12 3.74
CA ASP A 324 -17.76 -4.61 4.97
C ASP A 324 -16.28 -4.31 4.90
N VAL A 325 -15.70 -3.81 6.00
CA VAL A 325 -14.32 -3.27 5.98
C VAL A 325 -13.28 -4.40 5.96
N GLU A 326 -13.59 -5.54 6.57
CA GLU A 326 -12.79 -6.79 6.51
C GLU A 326 -12.97 -7.51 5.17
N LYS A 327 -13.96 -7.07 4.37
CA LYS A 327 -14.40 -7.67 3.10
C LYS A 327 -15.01 -9.05 3.32
N ASP A 328 -15.69 -9.22 4.44
CA ASP A 328 -16.43 -10.44 4.70
C ASP A 328 -17.58 -10.65 3.71
N THR A 329 -17.98 -11.91 3.56
CA THR A 329 -19.09 -12.26 2.66
C THR A 329 -20.41 -11.84 3.28
N LEU A 330 -21.22 -11.12 2.51
CA LEU A 330 -22.48 -10.55 2.97
C LEU A 330 -23.68 -11.41 2.59
N THR A 331 -24.50 -11.73 3.59
CA THR A 331 -25.78 -12.43 3.40
C THR A 331 -26.94 -11.49 3.69
N TYR A 332 -27.84 -11.33 2.73
CA TYR A 332 -28.99 -10.45 2.85
C TYR A 332 -30.27 -11.19 3.23
N GLN A 333 -31.08 -10.56 4.09
CA GLN A 333 -32.37 -11.07 4.53
C GLN A 333 -33.43 -9.97 4.45
N MET A 334 -34.58 -10.30 3.84
CA MET A 334 -35.77 -9.48 3.90
C MET A 334 -36.48 -9.76 5.23
N LEU A 335 -36.50 -8.78 6.14
CA LEU A 335 -37.15 -8.93 7.45
C LEU A 335 -38.65 -8.69 7.36
N SER A 336 -39.08 -7.64 6.64
CA SER A 336 -40.49 -7.29 6.50
C SER A 336 -40.76 -6.32 5.35
N GLY A 337 -42.03 -6.23 4.95
CA GLY A 337 -42.50 -5.17 4.04
C GLY A 337 -42.30 -5.47 2.54
N LEU A 338 -41.91 -6.69 2.17
CA LEU A 338 -41.84 -7.10 0.77
C LEU A 338 -43.25 -7.07 0.15
N PRO A 339 -43.51 -6.25 -0.90
CA PRO A 339 -44.81 -6.18 -1.54
C PRO A 339 -45.23 -7.49 -2.22
N THR A 340 -46.53 -7.72 -2.37
CA THR A 340 -47.11 -9.02 -2.77
C THR A 340 -46.57 -9.67 -4.03
N ASN A 341 -46.00 -9.00 -5.00
CA ASN A 341 -45.55 -9.60 -6.26
C ASN A 341 -44.11 -9.18 -6.55
N ALA A 342 -43.38 -8.89 -5.47
CA ALA A 342 -41.98 -8.59 -5.48
C ALA A 342 -41.16 -9.85 -5.18
N THR A 343 -39.94 -9.88 -5.71
CA THR A 343 -38.94 -10.90 -5.38
C THR A 343 -37.75 -10.22 -4.70
N PHE A 344 -37.15 -10.92 -3.74
CA PHE A 344 -35.94 -10.48 -3.07
C PHE A 344 -34.81 -11.48 -3.31
N GLN A 345 -33.67 -11.00 -3.77
CA GLN A 345 -32.49 -11.81 -4.02
C GLN A 345 -31.51 -11.72 -2.84
N ALA A 346 -31.44 -12.77 -2.03
CA ALA A 346 -30.61 -12.83 -0.82
C ALA A 346 -29.09 -12.73 -1.08
N SER A 347 -28.64 -13.01 -2.30
CA SER A 347 -27.20 -12.97 -2.64
C SER A 347 -26.66 -11.56 -2.86
N ASN A 348 -27.51 -10.57 -3.10
CA ASN A 348 -27.09 -9.19 -3.40
C ASN A 348 -28.07 -8.12 -2.89
N GLY A 349 -29.06 -8.51 -2.09
CA GLY A 349 -30.05 -7.62 -1.49
C GLY A 349 -30.99 -6.95 -2.49
N THR A 350 -31.07 -7.37 -3.75
CA THR A 350 -31.88 -6.67 -4.76
C THR A 350 -33.37 -7.03 -4.63
N VAL A 351 -34.23 -6.01 -4.62
CA VAL A 351 -35.68 -6.16 -4.76
C VAL A 351 -36.08 -5.92 -6.22
N THR A 352 -36.78 -6.87 -6.82
CA THR A 352 -37.43 -6.70 -8.12
C THR A 352 -38.93 -6.70 -7.93
N TRP A 353 -39.61 -5.66 -8.41
CA TRP A 353 -41.03 -5.49 -8.14
C TRP A 353 -41.73 -4.76 -9.28
N ARG A 354 -42.89 -5.28 -9.72
CA ARG A 354 -43.78 -4.59 -10.65
C ARG A 354 -45.08 -4.23 -9.92
N PRO A 355 -45.25 -3.02 -9.37
CA PRO A 355 -46.43 -2.71 -8.57
C PRO A 355 -47.74 -2.89 -9.36
N THR A 356 -48.73 -3.51 -8.75
CA THR A 356 -50.10 -3.65 -9.31
C THR A 356 -50.88 -2.35 -9.22
N ILE A 357 -52.02 -2.29 -9.90
CA ILE A 357 -52.92 -1.14 -9.77
C ILE A 357 -53.51 -1.03 -8.36
N ALA A 358 -53.77 -2.16 -7.69
CA ALA A 358 -54.24 -2.17 -6.31
C ALA A 358 -53.23 -1.58 -5.32
N GLN A 359 -51.94 -1.58 -5.69
CA GLN A 359 -50.85 -1.03 -4.89
C GLN A 359 -50.60 0.47 -5.12
N ALA A 360 -51.28 1.09 -6.09
CA ALA A 360 -51.13 2.50 -6.44
C ALA A 360 -51.53 3.45 -5.30
N GLY A 361 -50.81 4.57 -5.19
CA GLY A 361 -51.05 5.59 -4.16
C GLY A 361 -50.56 5.24 -2.76
N GLN A 362 -49.90 4.10 -2.57
CA GLN A 362 -49.40 3.61 -1.28
C GLN A 362 -47.86 3.69 -1.19
N SER A 363 -47.35 3.58 0.04
CA SER A 363 -45.92 3.51 0.34
C SER A 363 -45.56 2.18 0.98
N TYR A 364 -44.42 1.61 0.58
CA TYR A 364 -43.98 0.28 0.97
C TYR A 364 -42.60 0.35 1.64
N PRO A 365 -42.55 0.45 2.98
CA PRO A 365 -41.29 0.38 3.72
C PRO A 365 -40.80 -1.07 3.77
N MET A 366 -39.64 -1.33 3.18
CA MET A 366 -38.99 -2.64 3.14
C MET A 366 -37.81 -2.63 4.10
N VAL A 367 -37.81 -3.54 5.06
CA VAL A 367 -36.78 -3.67 6.08
C VAL A 367 -35.86 -4.82 5.71
N ILE A 368 -34.59 -4.50 5.46
CA ILE A 368 -33.58 -5.44 4.98
C ILE A 368 -32.45 -5.48 5.98
N ARG A 369 -32.00 -6.68 6.33
CA ARG A 369 -30.81 -6.94 7.12
C ARG A 369 -29.71 -7.49 6.24
N VAL A 370 -28.48 -7.10 6.52
CA VAL A 370 -27.28 -7.74 5.99
C VAL A 370 -26.44 -8.24 7.17
N THR A 371 -25.89 -9.44 7.04
CA THR A 371 -25.05 -10.12 8.03
C THR A 371 -23.73 -10.46 7.40
N ASP A 372 -22.61 -10.14 8.06
CA ASP A 372 -21.27 -10.54 7.64
C ASP A 372 -20.98 -12.02 7.92
N SER A 373 -19.84 -12.50 7.44
CA SER A 373 -19.34 -13.85 7.67
C SER A 373 -18.23 -13.91 8.72
N GLY A 374 -17.96 -12.81 9.41
CA GLY A 374 -16.86 -12.69 10.34
C GLY A 374 -17.05 -13.50 11.61
N THR A 375 -16.02 -13.53 12.46
CA THR A 375 -16.11 -14.19 13.77
C THR A 375 -17.12 -13.45 14.65
N ASN A 376 -18.10 -14.18 15.20
CA ASN A 376 -19.29 -13.59 15.85
C ASN A 376 -20.04 -12.65 14.88
N PRO A 377 -20.77 -13.19 13.90
CA PRO A 377 -21.38 -12.41 12.82
C PRO A 377 -22.17 -11.21 13.32
N LEU A 378 -21.89 -10.04 12.75
CA LEU A 378 -22.58 -8.79 13.05
C LEU A 378 -23.58 -8.46 11.94
N THR A 379 -24.44 -7.48 12.20
CA THR A 379 -25.53 -7.17 11.28
C THR A 379 -25.79 -5.67 11.20
N ALA A 380 -26.22 -5.21 10.04
CA ALA A 380 -26.85 -3.92 9.86
C ALA A 380 -28.26 -4.06 9.28
N THR A 381 -29.11 -3.07 9.54
CA THR A 381 -30.49 -3.04 9.04
C THR A 381 -30.76 -1.69 8.38
N VAL A 382 -31.40 -1.71 7.21
CA VAL A 382 -31.85 -0.52 6.48
C VAL A 382 -33.34 -0.64 6.19
N THR A 383 -34.01 0.52 6.13
CA THR A 383 -35.38 0.62 5.62
C THR A 383 -35.38 1.46 4.35
N ASN A 384 -35.80 0.88 3.23
CA ASN A 384 -36.04 1.59 1.99
C ASN A 384 -37.55 1.66 1.72
N THR A 385 -38.07 2.86 1.50
CA THR A 385 -39.50 3.08 1.26
C THR A 385 -39.75 3.42 -0.20
N VAL A 386 -40.48 2.55 -0.90
CA VAL A 386 -40.92 2.80 -2.28
C VAL A 386 -42.31 3.43 -2.27
N LYS A 387 -42.46 4.59 -2.91
CA LYS A 387 -43.76 5.23 -3.13
C LYS A 387 -44.32 4.86 -4.50
N VAL A 388 -45.49 4.23 -4.54
CA VAL A 388 -46.20 3.97 -5.80
C VAL A 388 -47.14 5.15 -6.06
N LEU A 389 -47.00 5.77 -7.23
CA LEU A 389 -47.87 6.88 -7.63
C LEU A 389 -49.32 6.40 -7.77
N ALA A 390 -50.26 7.32 -7.58
CA ALA A 390 -51.68 7.02 -7.76
C ALA A 390 -51.97 6.62 -9.21
N ALA A 391 -52.94 5.73 -9.42
CA ALA A 391 -53.34 5.33 -10.76
C ALA A 391 -54.27 6.39 -11.39
N GLU A 392 -53.90 6.88 -12.57
CA GLU A 392 -54.76 7.74 -13.37
C GLU A 392 -55.87 6.95 -14.07
N ILE A 393 -57.11 7.43 -14.03
CA ILE A 393 -58.23 6.82 -14.75
C ILE A 393 -58.02 7.01 -16.26
N PRO A 394 -58.04 5.95 -17.10
CA PRO A 394 -57.91 6.09 -18.54
C PRO A 394 -59.03 6.93 -19.13
N ALA A 395 -58.68 7.92 -19.94
CA ALA A 395 -59.65 8.76 -20.64
C ALA A 395 -59.75 8.36 -22.12
N LEU A 396 -60.97 8.23 -22.64
CA LEU A 396 -61.22 8.01 -24.06
C LEU A 396 -61.36 9.38 -24.73
N SER A 397 -60.44 9.76 -25.63
CA SER A 397 -60.52 11.06 -26.28
C SER A 397 -61.50 11.03 -27.45
N THR A 398 -62.52 11.87 -27.44
CA THR A 398 -63.55 11.95 -28.50
C THR A 398 -63.12 12.78 -29.72
N LEU A 399 -61.98 13.47 -29.65
CA LEU A 399 -61.56 14.45 -30.68
C LEU A 399 -60.81 13.84 -31.87
N TRP A 400 -60.44 12.55 -31.83
CA TRP A 400 -59.94 11.81 -32.99
C TRP A 400 -60.64 10.46 -33.06
N SER A 401 -61.72 10.44 -33.85
CA SER A 401 -62.21 9.30 -34.63
C SER A 401 -62.31 7.96 -33.88
N ASN A 402 -63.34 7.84 -33.03
CA ASN A 402 -64.15 6.61 -33.05
C ASN A 402 -64.78 6.49 -34.44
N ARG A 403 -63.95 6.18 -35.44
CA ARG A 403 -64.33 6.16 -36.84
C ARG A 403 -64.57 4.74 -37.24
N VAL A 404 -65.73 4.54 -37.83
CA VAL A 404 -66.00 3.36 -38.61
C VAL A 404 -65.20 3.44 -39.89
N THR A 405 -64.15 2.62 -40.02
CA THR A 405 -63.36 2.48 -41.26
C THR A 405 -63.69 1.16 -41.95
N GLY A 406 -63.78 1.16 -43.28
CA GLY A 406 -64.13 -0.02 -44.08
C GLY A 406 -65.21 0.25 -45.14
N SER A 407 -65.47 -0.73 -46.00
CA SER A 407 -66.66 -0.72 -46.87
C SER A 407 -67.90 -1.16 -46.08
N ASN A 408 -69.11 -0.99 -46.63
CA ASN A 408 -70.39 -1.34 -45.99
C ASN A 408 -70.51 -2.83 -45.55
N THR A 409 -69.50 -3.67 -45.79
CA THR A 409 -69.49 -5.10 -45.44
C THR A 409 -68.65 -5.46 -44.20
N VAL A 410 -67.68 -4.64 -43.74
CA VAL A 410 -66.92 -4.91 -42.50
C VAL A 410 -66.46 -3.61 -41.80
N PRO A 411 -67.34 -2.94 -41.03
CA PRO A 411 -66.95 -1.74 -40.28
C PRO A 411 -66.00 -2.06 -39.10
N GLN A 412 -64.90 -1.30 -38.96
CA GLN A 412 -63.93 -1.39 -37.86
C GLN A 412 -64.08 -0.22 -36.88
N LEU A 413 -63.77 -0.40 -35.59
CA LEU A 413 -63.76 0.70 -34.60
C LEU A 413 -62.33 1.02 -34.17
N GLN A 414 -61.93 2.29 -34.22
CA GLN A 414 -60.70 2.77 -33.58
C GLN A 414 -61.05 3.51 -32.28
N ILE A 415 -60.27 3.32 -31.20
CA ILE A 415 -60.43 4.02 -29.92
C ILE A 415 -59.10 4.64 -29.53
N SER A 416 -59.09 5.97 -29.31
CA SER A 416 -57.94 6.71 -28.78
C SER A 416 -58.01 6.78 -27.26
N ILE A 417 -57.00 6.25 -26.58
CA ILE A 417 -56.94 6.09 -25.13
C ILE A 417 -55.79 6.96 -24.57
N GLN A 418 -56.09 7.77 -23.57
CA GLN A 418 -55.17 8.59 -22.78
C GLN A 418 -54.96 7.98 -21.40
N GLY A 419 -53.78 8.14 -20.82
CA GLY A 419 -53.48 7.70 -19.45
C GLY A 419 -51.99 7.81 -19.12
N GLN A 420 -51.58 7.13 -18.05
CA GLN A 420 -50.22 7.11 -17.55
C GLN A 420 -49.39 5.93 -18.09
N ASN A 421 -48.07 6.12 -18.18
CA ASN A 421 -47.11 5.06 -18.48
C ASN A 421 -46.92 4.11 -17.30
N GLY A 422 -46.76 2.82 -17.58
CA GLY A 422 -46.50 1.75 -16.60
C GLY A 422 -47.58 0.67 -16.59
N PRO A 423 -48.86 1.01 -16.34
CA PRO A 423 -49.95 0.04 -16.31
C PRO A 423 -50.19 -0.68 -17.64
N ASP A 424 -50.79 -1.86 -17.53
CA ASP A 424 -51.38 -2.57 -18.65
C ASP A 424 -52.79 -2.01 -18.93
N TYR A 425 -53.14 -1.80 -20.19
CA TYR A 425 -54.45 -1.35 -20.62
C TYR A 425 -55.21 -2.52 -21.26
N ILE A 426 -56.15 -3.08 -20.50
CA ILE A 426 -56.97 -4.23 -20.89
C ILE A 426 -58.24 -3.71 -21.55
N VAL A 427 -58.35 -3.91 -22.87
CA VAL A 427 -59.56 -3.57 -23.63
C VAL A 427 -60.46 -4.79 -23.65
N SER A 428 -61.70 -4.62 -23.19
CA SER A 428 -62.73 -5.67 -23.25
C SER A 428 -63.95 -5.17 -24.00
N ALA A 429 -64.71 -6.11 -24.57
CA ALA A 429 -65.99 -5.81 -25.19
C ALA A 429 -67.11 -6.72 -24.71
N SER A 430 -68.35 -6.23 -24.81
CA SER A 430 -69.56 -6.96 -24.47
C SER A 430 -70.67 -6.66 -25.48
N THR A 431 -71.60 -7.59 -25.69
CA THR A 431 -72.80 -7.39 -26.53
C THR A 431 -74.07 -7.14 -25.69
N ASN A 432 -73.97 -7.30 -24.36
CA ASN A 432 -75.09 -7.21 -23.42
C ASN A 432 -74.76 -6.47 -22.11
N LEU A 433 -73.56 -5.88 -21.97
CA LEU A 433 -73.04 -5.18 -20.79
C LEU A 433 -72.74 -6.07 -19.56
N THR A 434 -73.08 -7.36 -19.60
CA THR A 434 -72.82 -8.30 -18.50
C THR A 434 -71.64 -9.22 -18.81
N ASP A 435 -71.60 -9.76 -20.02
CA ASP A 435 -70.59 -10.72 -20.43
C ASP A 435 -69.47 -9.99 -21.17
N TRP A 436 -68.36 -9.79 -20.47
CA TRP A 436 -67.20 -9.07 -20.98
C TRP A 436 -66.12 -10.05 -21.43
N THR A 437 -65.70 -9.91 -22.69
CA THR A 437 -64.57 -10.66 -23.25
C THR A 437 -63.38 -9.72 -23.41
N THR A 438 -62.22 -10.11 -22.90
CA THR A 438 -60.95 -9.40 -23.15
C THR A 438 -60.58 -9.54 -24.63
N LEU A 439 -60.34 -8.41 -25.28
CA LEU A 439 -59.91 -8.36 -26.67
C LEU A 439 -58.39 -8.18 -26.81
N SER A 440 -57.80 -7.36 -25.94
CA SER A 440 -56.36 -7.11 -25.92
C SER A 440 -55.89 -6.64 -24.55
N THR A 441 -54.61 -6.88 -24.27
CA THR A 441 -53.85 -6.26 -23.17
C THR A 441 -52.69 -5.51 -23.80
N ASN A 442 -52.60 -4.21 -23.54
CA ASN A 442 -51.68 -3.31 -24.21
C ASN A 442 -50.72 -2.71 -23.18
N THR A 443 -49.45 -2.51 -23.55
CA THR A 443 -48.44 -1.83 -22.72
C THR A 443 -47.91 -0.60 -23.47
N PRO A 444 -48.70 0.49 -23.57
CA PRO A 444 -48.33 1.64 -24.38
C PRO A 444 -47.07 2.32 -23.83
N GLY A 445 -46.14 2.68 -24.71
CA GLY A 445 -44.96 3.48 -24.37
C GLY A 445 -45.21 4.99 -24.43
N SER A 446 -46.33 5.41 -25.03
CA SER A 446 -46.73 6.81 -25.19
C SER A 446 -48.25 6.94 -25.26
N PHE A 447 -48.76 8.12 -24.92
CA PHE A 447 -50.18 8.46 -24.95
C PHE A 447 -50.46 9.71 -25.79
N PRO A 448 -51.60 9.78 -26.52
CA PRO A 448 -52.60 8.72 -26.63
C PRO A 448 -52.09 7.52 -27.44
N PHE A 449 -52.60 6.32 -27.13
CA PHE A 449 -52.47 5.16 -28.01
C PHE A 449 -53.81 4.83 -28.66
N VAL A 450 -53.76 4.37 -29.91
CA VAL A 450 -54.95 4.03 -30.69
C VAL A 450 -55.06 2.51 -30.78
N TRP A 451 -56.18 1.96 -30.30
CA TRP A 451 -56.53 0.55 -30.44
C TRP A 451 -57.63 0.37 -31.49
N THR A 452 -57.59 -0.73 -32.26
CA THR A 452 -58.56 -1.00 -33.34
C THR A 452 -59.25 -2.36 -33.16
N ASP A 453 -60.59 -2.37 -33.22
CA ASP A 453 -61.42 -3.57 -33.34
C ASP A 453 -61.80 -3.80 -34.80
N THR A 454 -61.19 -4.81 -35.43
CA THR A 454 -61.48 -5.16 -36.84
C THR A 454 -62.79 -5.94 -37.02
N ASN A 455 -63.34 -6.49 -35.94
CA ASN A 455 -64.55 -7.31 -35.95
C ASN A 455 -65.79 -6.53 -35.45
N ALA A 456 -65.65 -5.24 -35.15
CA ALA A 456 -66.73 -4.42 -34.60
C ALA A 456 -68.04 -4.55 -35.40
N GLY A 457 -67.94 -4.59 -36.72
CA GLY A 457 -69.05 -4.72 -37.65
C GLY A 457 -69.76 -6.07 -37.70
N GLN A 458 -69.24 -7.10 -37.05
CA GLN A 458 -69.89 -8.41 -36.96
C GLN A 458 -70.97 -8.44 -35.86
N PHE A 459 -71.09 -7.38 -35.06
CA PHE A 459 -72.00 -7.31 -33.92
C PHE A 459 -73.03 -6.19 -34.12
N PRO A 460 -74.34 -6.45 -33.93
CA PRO A 460 -75.36 -5.41 -34.06
C PRO A 460 -75.23 -4.31 -33.00
N ARG A 461 -74.63 -4.63 -31.84
CA ARG A 461 -74.23 -3.70 -30.78
C ARG A 461 -73.02 -4.26 -30.05
N ARG A 462 -72.07 -3.38 -29.72
CA ARG A 462 -70.86 -3.74 -28.97
C ARG A 462 -70.46 -2.59 -28.05
N PHE A 463 -70.25 -2.91 -26.79
CA PHE A 463 -69.81 -2.00 -25.73
C PHE A 463 -68.34 -2.27 -25.44
N TYR A 464 -67.58 -1.23 -25.06
CA TYR A 464 -66.15 -1.31 -24.79
C TYR A 464 -65.85 -0.75 -23.41
N GLN A 465 -64.88 -1.33 -22.73
CA GLN A 465 -64.31 -0.79 -21.50
C GLN A 465 -62.79 -0.95 -21.53
N VAL A 466 -62.11 -0.04 -20.84
CA VAL A 466 -60.67 -0.08 -20.62
C VAL A 466 -60.45 -0.22 -19.12
N ARG A 467 -59.73 -1.27 -18.72
CA ARG A 467 -59.33 -1.52 -17.33
C ARG A 467 -57.81 -1.47 -17.23
N LEU A 468 -57.32 -0.98 -16.10
CA LEU A 468 -55.90 -1.01 -15.81
C LEU A 468 -55.50 -2.32 -15.14
N GLY A 469 -54.30 -2.82 -15.44
CA GLY A 469 -53.59 -3.88 -14.73
C GLY A 469 -52.11 -3.51 -14.51
N PRO A 470 -51.28 -4.41 -13.96
CA PRO A 470 -51.63 -5.78 -13.59
C PRO A 470 -52.52 -5.86 -12.35
#